data_AF-A0A0D7AQU7-F1
#
_entry.id   AF-A0A0D7AQU7-F1
#
_cell.length_a   1.000
_cell.length_b   1.000
_cell.length_c   1.000
_cell.angle_alpha   90.00
_cell.angle_beta   90.00
_cell.angle_gamma   90.00
#
_symmetry.space_group_name_H-M   'P 1'
#
loop_
_entity.id
_entity.type
_entity.pdbx_description
1 polymer ?
#
loop_
_entity_poly.entity_id
_entity_poly.type
_entity_poly.pdbx_seq_one_letter_code
_entity_poly.pdbx_strand_id
1 'polypeptide(L)'
;MENSVSYKFLEVLHYISSHQQLQLRQNCPEEFEELRIFAEILPCKSNSLAFPFGGFVLNFNISMKLHRDHMDLKTGCGVLVIGYHKGGDLCLLEPGLVIEARNGDFIFFRSRDISHFNLHYSGKRASIVLHTDSDSSHWVENYNGWDGNIYFCGKST
;
A
#
# COMPACT_ATOMS: atom_id res chain seq x y z
N MET A 1 -25.60 2.82 16.43
CA MET A 1 -24.49 3.81 16.35
C MET A 1 -23.19 3.19 15.84
N GLU A 2 -22.92 1.90 16.03
CA GLU A 2 -21.74 1.22 15.43
C GLU A 2 -21.75 1.16 13.90
N ASN A 3 -22.92 1.01 13.27
CA ASN A 3 -22.99 0.87 11.81
C ASN A 3 -22.59 2.14 11.03
N SER A 4 -22.80 3.36 11.55
CA SER A 4 -22.57 4.60 10.78
C SER A 4 -21.10 5.00 10.65
N VAL A 5 -20.22 4.54 11.55
CA VAL A 5 -18.79 4.89 11.53
C VAL A 5 -18.03 3.99 10.55
N SER A 6 -18.42 2.70 10.47
CA SER A 6 -17.81 1.74 9.56
C SER A 6 -17.99 2.13 8.08
N TYR A 7 -19.17 2.62 7.69
CA TYR A 7 -19.40 3.05 6.30
C TYR A 7 -18.53 4.24 5.91
N LYS A 8 -18.34 5.22 6.81
CA LYS A 8 -17.52 6.41 6.52
C LYS A 8 -16.05 6.08 6.30
N PHE A 9 -15.50 5.15 7.09
CA PHE A 9 -14.11 4.75 6.92
C PHE A 9 -13.89 4.04 5.57
N LEU A 10 -14.80 3.12 5.22
CA LEU A 10 -14.75 2.41 3.93
C LEU A 10 -14.91 3.37 2.76
N GLU A 11 -15.83 4.33 2.82
CA GLU A 11 -16.01 5.36 1.80
C GLU A 11 -14.74 6.20 1.60
N VAL A 12 -14.09 6.61 2.69
CA VAL A 12 -12.84 7.38 2.64
C VAL A 12 -11.71 6.55 2.04
N LEU A 13 -11.56 5.29 2.45
CA LEU A 13 -10.55 4.40 1.87
C LEU A 13 -10.80 4.15 0.39
N HIS A 14 -12.04 3.91 -0.02
CA HIS A 14 -12.39 3.76 -1.43
C HIS A 14 -12.06 5.01 -2.24
N TYR A 15 -12.37 6.19 -1.73
CA TYR A 15 -12.05 7.45 -2.38
C TYR A 15 -10.53 7.64 -2.55
N ILE A 16 -9.78 7.41 -1.47
CA ILE A 16 -8.33 7.50 -1.45
C ILE A 16 -7.70 6.51 -2.44
N SER A 17 -8.09 5.24 -2.37
CA SER A 17 -7.59 4.17 -3.24
C SER A 17 -7.90 4.48 -4.71
N SER A 18 -9.11 4.96 -5.04
CA SER A 18 -9.48 5.31 -6.42
C SER A 18 -8.60 6.43 -6.99
N HIS A 19 -8.27 7.43 -6.18
CA HIS A 19 -7.39 8.52 -6.62
C HIS A 19 -5.95 8.05 -6.81
N GLN A 20 -5.45 7.23 -5.89
CA GLN A 20 -4.10 6.68 -5.95
C GLN A 20 -3.92 5.72 -7.13
N GLN A 21 -4.93 4.92 -7.45
CA GLN A 21 -4.98 4.07 -8.65
C GLN A 21 -4.76 4.91 -9.91
N LEU A 22 -5.46 6.03 -10.03
CA LEU A 22 -5.34 6.90 -11.19
C LEU A 22 -3.93 7.47 -11.31
N GLN A 23 -3.37 7.98 -10.21
CA GLN A 23 -2.02 8.53 -10.18
C GLN A 23 -0.97 7.46 -10.51
N LEU A 24 -1.07 6.28 -9.92
CA LEU A 24 -0.11 5.20 -10.15
C LEU A 24 -0.20 4.69 -11.59
N ARG A 25 -1.41 4.47 -12.12
CA ARG A 25 -1.61 4.04 -13.51
C ARG A 25 -1.08 5.06 -14.52
N GLN A 26 -1.14 6.35 -14.22
CA GLN A 26 -0.66 7.41 -15.10
C GLN A 26 0.87 7.56 -15.05
N ASN A 27 1.47 7.47 -13.87
CA ASN A 27 2.90 7.80 -13.66
C ASN A 27 3.81 6.56 -13.63
N CYS A 28 3.28 5.39 -13.27
CA CYS A 28 3.97 4.12 -13.10
C CYS A 28 3.10 2.96 -13.65
N PRO A 29 2.79 2.96 -14.96
CA PRO A 29 1.82 2.03 -15.55
C PRO A 29 2.25 0.57 -15.45
N GLU A 30 3.55 0.27 -15.54
CA GLU A 30 4.06 -1.10 -15.45
C GLU A 30 3.91 -1.64 -14.03
N GLU A 31 4.28 -0.83 -13.03
CA GLU A 31 4.13 -1.15 -11.61
C GLU A 31 2.66 -1.32 -11.22
N PHE A 32 1.78 -0.48 -11.77
CA PHE A 32 0.34 -0.62 -11.57
C PHE A 32 -0.18 -1.97 -12.07
N GLU A 33 0.21 -2.38 -13.28
CA GLU A 33 -0.23 -3.65 -13.86
C GLU A 33 0.29 -4.86 -13.08
N GLU A 34 1.54 -4.82 -12.62
CA GLU A 34 2.09 -5.88 -11.77
C GLU A 34 1.31 -6.01 -10.46
N LEU A 35 1.09 -4.90 -9.74
CA LEU A 35 0.31 -4.90 -8.49
C LEU A 35 -1.11 -5.40 -8.72
N ARG A 36 -1.76 -4.96 -9.82
CA ARG A 36 -3.11 -5.37 -10.19
C ARG A 36 -3.25 -6.89 -10.31
N ILE A 37 -2.31 -7.54 -11.00
CA ILE A 37 -2.33 -9.00 -11.20
C ILE A 37 -2.37 -9.72 -9.85
N PHE A 38 -1.54 -9.30 -8.91
CA PHE A 38 -1.51 -9.89 -7.57
C PHE A 38 -2.81 -9.64 -6.80
N ALA A 39 -3.36 -8.43 -6.86
CA ALA A 39 -4.60 -8.12 -6.15
C ALA A 39 -5.83 -8.87 -6.71
N GLU A 40 -5.88 -9.11 -8.03
CA GLU A 40 -7.00 -9.80 -8.68
C GLU A 40 -7.03 -11.32 -8.43
N ILE A 41 -5.87 -11.93 -8.19
CA ILE A 41 -5.77 -13.38 -7.95
C ILE A 41 -6.06 -13.77 -6.51
N LEU A 42 -6.17 -12.79 -5.60
CA LEU A 42 -6.47 -13.06 -4.19
C LEU A 42 -7.83 -13.76 -4.04
N PRO A 43 -7.98 -14.63 -3.02
CA PRO A 43 -9.22 -15.35 -2.75
C PRO A 43 -10.44 -14.43 -2.65
N CYS A 44 -11.62 -15.01 -2.89
CA CYS A 44 -12.92 -14.36 -2.78
C CYS A 44 -13.25 -13.33 -3.88
N LYS A 45 -12.37 -13.11 -4.87
CA LYS A 45 -12.60 -12.25 -6.07
C LYS A 45 -13.15 -10.85 -5.76
N SER A 46 -13.00 -10.38 -4.53
CA SER A 46 -13.31 -9.02 -4.13
C SER A 46 -12.03 -8.22 -4.21
N ASN A 47 -12.00 -7.20 -5.08
CA ASN A 47 -10.87 -6.28 -5.13
C ASN A 47 -10.57 -5.75 -3.72
N SER A 48 -9.29 -5.78 -3.36
CA SER A 48 -8.80 -5.17 -2.12
C SER A 48 -9.31 -3.73 -1.99
N LEU A 49 -9.65 -3.30 -0.77
CA LEU A 49 -9.95 -1.90 -0.48
C LEU A 49 -8.77 -0.96 -0.78
N ALA A 50 -7.57 -1.53 -0.91
CA ALA A 50 -6.35 -0.85 -1.27
C ALA A 50 -5.93 -1.07 -2.74
N PHE A 51 -6.81 -1.59 -3.61
CA PHE A 51 -6.48 -1.87 -5.02
C PHE A 51 -5.71 -0.70 -5.68
N PRO A 52 -4.63 -0.95 -6.46
CA PRO A 52 -4.15 -2.25 -6.92
C PRO A 52 -3.29 -3.00 -5.88
N PHE A 53 -3.16 -2.48 -4.65
CA PHE A 53 -2.40 -3.12 -3.60
C PHE A 53 -3.20 -4.22 -2.89
N GLY A 54 -2.51 -5.23 -2.38
CA GLY A 54 -3.12 -6.36 -1.65
C GLY A 54 -3.67 -5.95 -0.28
N GLY A 55 -3.13 -4.90 0.34
CA GLY A 55 -3.59 -4.41 1.64
C GLY A 55 -3.05 -3.03 2.00
N PHE A 56 -3.33 -2.62 3.24
CA PHE A 56 -2.84 -1.37 3.80
C PHE A 56 -2.55 -1.45 5.29
N VAL A 57 -1.70 -0.54 5.77
CA VAL A 57 -1.37 -0.34 7.18
C VAL A 57 -1.64 1.11 7.56
N LEU A 58 -2.17 1.33 8.77
CA LEU A 58 -2.35 2.66 9.35
C LEU A 58 -1.29 2.93 10.41
N ASN A 59 -0.49 3.95 10.17
CA ASN A 59 0.52 4.42 11.10
C ASN A 59 0.00 5.68 11.81
N PHE A 60 -0.10 5.64 13.14
CA PHE A 60 -0.52 6.80 13.94
C PHE A 60 0.63 7.29 14.81
N ASN A 61 0.96 8.58 14.67
CA ASN A 61 1.94 9.29 15.49
C ASN A 61 3.28 8.55 15.64
N ILE A 62 3.79 7.99 14.53
CA ILE A 62 5.04 7.24 14.52
C ILE A 62 6.10 7.94 13.66
N SER A 63 7.33 7.90 14.14
CA SER A 63 8.55 8.18 13.38
C SER A 63 9.32 6.87 13.30
N MET A 64 9.27 6.24 12.13
CA MET A 64 9.90 4.94 11.90
C MET A 64 11.42 5.10 11.87
N LYS A 65 12.14 4.12 12.41
CA LYS A 65 13.60 4.01 12.27
C LYS A 65 13.96 3.53 10.87
N LEU A 66 15.23 3.64 10.50
CA LEU A 66 15.75 3.10 9.23
C LEU A 66 15.44 1.60 9.10
N HIS A 67 14.69 1.23 8.06
CA HIS A 67 14.31 -0.15 7.76
C HIS A 67 14.05 -0.35 6.26
N ARG A 68 13.82 -1.60 5.88
CA ARG A 68 13.29 -2.03 4.58
C ARG A 68 12.12 -2.96 4.82
N ASP A 69 11.13 -2.89 3.94
CA ASP A 69 9.99 -3.81 3.97
C ASP A 69 10.33 -5.04 3.13
N HIS A 70 11.13 -5.94 3.68
CA HIS A 70 11.68 -7.09 2.96
C HIS A 70 10.61 -8.05 2.41
N MET A 71 9.43 -8.04 3.03
CA MET A 71 8.29 -8.89 2.65
C MET A 71 7.38 -8.21 1.64
N ASP A 72 7.62 -6.95 1.24
CA ASP A 72 6.85 -6.33 0.16
C ASP A 72 7.24 -6.91 -1.21
N LEU A 73 6.34 -6.81 -2.18
CA LEU A 73 6.66 -6.97 -3.59
C LEU A 73 7.72 -5.96 -4.02
N LYS A 74 8.57 -6.37 -4.98
CA LYS A 74 9.66 -5.53 -5.50
C LYS A 74 9.14 -4.27 -6.22
N THR A 75 7.91 -4.31 -6.72
CA THR A 75 7.24 -3.20 -7.41
C THR A 75 7.18 -1.93 -6.56
N GLY A 76 6.97 -2.10 -5.25
CA GLY A 76 7.00 -1.01 -4.28
C GLY A 76 5.71 -0.83 -3.50
N CYS A 77 5.75 0.14 -2.59
CA CYS A 77 4.65 0.53 -1.71
C CYS A 77 4.31 2.01 -1.90
N GLY A 78 3.09 2.39 -1.51
CA GLY A 78 2.62 3.77 -1.54
C GLY A 78 2.39 4.29 -0.12
N VAL A 79 2.84 5.50 0.18
CA VAL A 79 2.61 6.16 1.47
C VAL A 79 1.79 7.43 1.25
N LEU A 80 0.55 7.44 1.77
CA LEU A 80 -0.27 8.64 1.87
C LEU A 80 -0.08 9.27 3.25
N VAL A 81 0.33 10.53 3.26
CA VAL A 81 0.56 11.27 4.51
C VAL A 81 -0.71 12.02 4.91
N ILE A 82 -1.07 11.95 6.20
CA ILE A 82 -2.29 12.57 6.74
C ILE A 82 -1.96 13.35 8.01
N GLY A 83 -2.48 14.57 8.09
CA GLY A 83 -2.49 15.38 9.30
C GLY A 83 -1.59 16.61 9.23
N TYR A 84 -1.78 17.51 10.19
CA TYR A 84 -1.04 18.77 10.27
C TYR A 84 0.18 18.60 11.17
N HIS A 85 1.36 18.66 10.55
CA HIS A 85 2.64 18.50 11.23
C HIS A 85 3.74 19.36 10.60
N LYS A 86 4.83 19.54 11.35
CA LYS A 86 6.10 20.10 10.88
C LYS A 86 7.19 19.03 10.96
N GLY A 87 8.02 18.91 9.92
CA GLY A 87 8.97 17.80 9.78
C GLY A 87 8.25 16.50 9.44
N GLY A 88 8.86 15.35 9.69
CA GLY A 88 8.25 14.05 9.34
C GLY A 88 8.43 13.62 7.89
N ASP A 89 9.36 14.26 7.19
CA ASP A 89 9.72 13.97 5.81
C ASP A 89 10.23 12.54 5.66
N LEU A 90 10.01 11.95 4.48
CA LEU A 90 10.44 10.60 4.17
C LEU A 90 11.85 10.61 3.61
N CYS A 91 12.77 9.93 4.28
CA CYS A 91 14.14 9.76 3.82
C CYS A 91 14.29 8.45 3.08
N LEU A 92 14.87 8.51 1.88
CA LEU A 92 15.27 7.35 1.06
C LEU A 92 16.80 7.32 1.02
N LEU A 93 17.41 6.37 1.74
CA LEU A 93 18.84 6.39 2.02
C LEU A 93 19.69 6.17 0.77
N GLU A 94 19.44 5.10 0.01
CA GLU A 94 20.26 4.73 -1.15
C GLU A 94 20.18 5.77 -2.28
N PRO A 95 19.02 6.38 -2.57
CA PRO A 95 18.95 7.53 -3.47
C PRO A 95 19.58 8.82 -2.92
N GLY A 96 19.82 8.90 -1.61
CA GLY A 96 20.27 10.14 -0.95
C GLY A 96 19.22 11.24 -0.95
N LEU A 97 17.93 10.89 -0.93
CA LEU A 97 16.82 11.83 -1.06
C LEU A 97 16.07 12.02 0.26
N VAL A 98 15.63 13.26 0.50
CA VAL A 98 14.62 13.58 1.51
C VAL A 98 13.42 14.15 0.78
N ILE A 99 12.31 13.43 0.83
CA ILE A 99 11.05 13.80 0.19
C ILE A 99 10.20 14.50 1.22
N GLU A 100 9.89 15.77 0.96
CA GLU A 100 8.94 16.52 1.78
C GLU A 100 7.59 15.80 1.80
N ALA A 101 7.07 15.53 2.99
CA ALA A 101 5.93 14.64 3.18
C ALA A 101 4.78 15.41 3.83
N ARG A 102 4.01 16.19 3.05
CA ARG A 102 2.91 17.02 3.57
C ARG A 102 1.58 16.28 3.57
N ASN A 103 0.61 16.83 4.29
CA ASN A 103 -0.76 16.31 4.28
C ASN A 103 -1.33 16.18 2.86
N GLY A 104 -1.73 14.97 2.50
CA GLY A 104 -2.29 14.63 1.20
C GLY A 104 -1.27 14.14 0.17
N ASP A 105 0.03 14.27 0.45
CA ASP A 105 1.07 13.77 -0.46
C ASP A 105 1.05 12.24 -0.49
N PHE A 106 1.15 11.71 -1.71
CA PHE A 106 1.27 10.29 -1.98
C PHE A 106 2.65 10.00 -2.57
N ILE A 107 3.44 9.19 -1.87
CA ILE A 107 4.82 8.87 -2.23
C ILE A 107 4.91 7.38 -2.55
N PHE A 108 5.28 7.04 -3.77
CA PHE A 108 5.45 5.65 -4.23
C PHE A 108 6.93 5.34 -4.44
N PHE A 109 7.41 4.24 -3.86
CA PHE A 109 8.81 3.83 -3.96
C PHE A 109 9.01 2.33 -3.66
N ARG A 110 10.17 1.79 -4.03
CA ARG A 110 10.54 0.38 -3.80
C ARG A 110 10.98 0.14 -2.36
N SER A 111 10.03 0.00 -1.43
CA SER A 111 10.25 -0.20 0.01
C SER A 111 11.13 -1.40 0.37
N ARG A 112 11.09 -2.46 -0.45
CA ARG A 112 11.93 -3.65 -0.31
C ARG A 112 13.41 -3.40 -0.58
N ASP A 113 13.72 -2.55 -1.56
CA ASP A 113 15.09 -2.32 -2.04
C ASP A 113 15.73 -1.10 -1.36
N ILE A 114 14.91 -0.12 -0.97
CA ILE A 114 15.34 1.19 -0.45
C ILE A 114 15.14 1.25 1.06
N SER A 115 16.23 1.44 1.81
CA SER A 115 16.17 1.73 3.23
C SER A 115 15.56 3.10 3.45
N HIS A 116 14.54 3.16 4.29
CA HIS A 116 13.77 4.37 4.48
C HIS A 116 13.33 4.58 5.93
N PHE A 117 13.05 5.84 6.28
CA PHE A 117 12.63 6.27 7.60
C PHE A 117 11.95 7.63 7.54
N ASN A 118 11.29 8.04 8.64
CA ASN A 118 10.75 9.40 8.76
C ASN A 118 11.61 10.23 9.70
N LEU A 119 11.86 11.48 9.30
CA LEU A 119 12.44 12.46 10.22
C LEU A 119 11.53 12.69 11.43
N HIS A 120 12.10 13.25 12.50
CA HIS A 120 11.31 13.70 13.64
C HIS A 120 10.31 14.78 13.22
N TYR A 121 9.15 14.79 13.87
CA TYR A 121 8.09 15.74 13.59
C TYR A 121 7.44 16.25 14.88
N SER A 122 6.72 17.36 14.77
CA SER A 122 5.80 17.86 15.78
C SER A 122 4.41 18.07 15.19
N GLY A 123 3.37 17.95 16.01
CA GLY A 123 1.96 18.02 15.57
C GLY A 123 1.31 16.63 15.49
N LYS A 124 0.32 16.49 14.60
CA LYS A 124 -0.43 15.24 14.40
C LYS A 124 -0.11 14.68 13.02
N ARG A 125 0.52 13.52 12.98
CA ARG A 125 0.92 12.84 11.75
C ARG A 125 0.44 11.40 11.76
N ALA A 126 -0.23 11.00 10.70
CA ALA A 126 -0.57 9.63 10.39
C ALA A 126 -0.17 9.33 8.95
N SER A 127 -0.11 8.06 8.58
CA SER A 127 0.01 7.65 7.19
C SER A 127 -0.76 6.38 6.89
N ILE A 128 -1.27 6.28 5.67
CA ILE A 128 -1.76 5.03 5.10
C ILE A 128 -0.65 4.49 4.21
N VAL A 129 -0.12 3.32 4.55
CA VAL A 129 0.84 2.60 3.71
C VAL A 129 0.08 1.54 2.94
N LEU A 130 0.15 1.58 1.62
CA LEU A 130 -0.45 0.59 0.73
C LEU A 130 0.66 -0.32 0.24
N HIS A 131 0.47 -1.63 0.38
CA HIS A 131 1.51 -2.59 0.02
C HIS A 131 0.89 -3.93 -0.38
N THR A 132 1.70 -4.75 -1.03
CA THR A 132 1.36 -6.13 -1.39
C THR A 132 2.51 -7.02 -0.92
N ASP A 133 2.19 -8.07 -0.18
CA ASP A 133 3.19 -9.00 0.33
C ASP A 133 3.76 -9.86 -0.81
N SER A 134 5.05 -10.18 -0.75
CA SER A 134 5.74 -10.99 -1.75
C SER A 134 5.28 -12.45 -1.80
N ASP A 135 4.69 -12.96 -0.72
CA ASP A 135 4.01 -14.26 -0.70
C ASP A 135 2.77 -14.27 -1.61
N SER A 136 2.32 -13.11 -2.11
CA SER A 136 1.31 -13.01 -3.17
C SER A 136 1.72 -13.74 -4.46
N SER A 137 3.03 -13.97 -4.66
CA SER A 137 3.55 -14.78 -5.76
C SER A 137 3.02 -16.21 -5.77
N HIS A 138 2.89 -16.85 -4.61
CA HIS A 138 2.34 -18.20 -4.50
C HIS A 138 0.87 -18.28 -4.93
N TRP A 139 0.11 -17.19 -4.74
CA TRP A 139 -1.26 -17.12 -5.25
C TRP A 139 -1.30 -17.11 -6.78
N VAL A 140 -0.33 -16.47 -7.44
CA VAL A 140 -0.18 -16.49 -8.90
C VAL A 140 0.29 -17.85 -9.41
N GLU A 141 1.24 -18.48 -8.73
CA GLU A 141 1.85 -19.73 -9.18
C GLU A 141 0.90 -20.93 -9.10
N ASN A 142 0.24 -21.13 -7.96
CA ASN A 142 -0.57 -22.32 -7.70
C ASN A 142 -1.74 -22.08 -6.75
N TYR A 143 -2.26 -20.85 -6.69
CA TYR A 143 -3.29 -20.43 -5.74
C TYR A 143 -2.92 -20.77 -4.29
N ASN A 144 -1.64 -20.60 -3.95
CA ASN A 144 -1.08 -20.92 -2.64
C ASN A 144 -1.35 -22.40 -2.22
N GLY A 145 -1.33 -23.32 -3.19
CA GLY A 145 -1.63 -24.74 -3.01
C GLY A 145 -3.12 -25.12 -3.02
N TRP A 146 -4.03 -24.19 -3.37
CA TRP A 146 -5.48 -24.42 -3.39
C TRP A 146 -6.05 -24.70 -4.79
N ASP A 147 -5.21 -24.78 -5.81
CA ASP A 147 -5.60 -25.06 -7.19
C ASP A 147 -6.35 -26.39 -7.39
N GLY A 148 -6.09 -27.40 -6.56
CA GLY A 148 -6.83 -28.67 -6.54
C GLY A 148 -8.20 -28.62 -5.87
N ASN A 149 -8.53 -27.54 -5.16
CA ASN A 149 -9.76 -27.45 -4.38
C ASN A 149 -10.97 -27.04 -5.26
N ILE A 150 -11.98 -27.90 -5.35
CA ILE A 150 -13.20 -27.67 -6.14
C ILE A 150 -14.15 -26.62 -5.53
N TYR A 151 -13.97 -26.29 -4.26
CA TYR A 151 -14.75 -25.27 -3.55
C TYR A 151 -14.05 -23.90 -3.54
N PHE A 152 -12.83 -23.79 -4.07
CA PHE A 152 -12.08 -22.54 -4.04
C PHE A 152 -12.65 -21.52 -5.04
N CYS A 153 -13.26 -20.45 -4.50
CA CYS A 153 -13.92 -19.38 -5.25
C CYS A 153 -12.94 -18.34 -5.85
N GLY A 154 -11.76 -18.74 -6.34
CA GLY A 154 -10.77 -17.83 -6.94
C GLY A 154 -10.40 -18.16 -8.39
N LYS A 155 -10.79 -19.33 -8.91
CA LYS A 155 -10.44 -19.72 -10.30
C LYS A 155 -11.18 -18.84 -11.30
N SER A 156 -10.44 -18.13 -12.14
CA SER A 156 -10.95 -17.65 -13.43
C SER A 156 -11.24 -18.90 -14.27
N THR A 157 -12.51 -19.11 -14.63
CA THR A 157 -12.93 -20.09 -15.65
C THR A 157 -12.52 -19.62 -17.03
#